data_AF-A0AAW1JTU7-F1
#
_entry.id   AF-A0AAW1JTU7-F1
#
_cell.length_a   1.000
_cell.length_b   1.000
_cell.length_c   1.000
_cell.angle_alpha   90.00
_cell.angle_beta   90.00
_cell.angle_gamma   90.00
#
_symmetry.space_group_name_H-M   'P 1'
#
loop_
_entity.id
_entity.type
_entity.pdbx_description
1 polymer ?
#
loop_
_entity_poly.entity_id
_entity_poly.type
_entity_poly.pdbx_seq_one_letter_code
_entity_poly.pdbx_strand_id
1 'polypeptide(L)'
;MDWQDVYTYDVNVAYECFIDTLKTLFWLCFPLRRFALNSTAKNYWMTDNLRSYRETYNLICDIHRQYPHLNLKEQVHNYKIFYTKKIQDTRKAYNDRFIKNSDNKSKAVWAVVKTRQNNIHKDIILQHNGHIIKTQQDVANTFNNFFVSIGSSTQHITNISDTSQVKSPDGSFFFQPVTKQEIIAITSRDVSYTVSMALDRIDRQKLQSMPI
;
A
#
# COMPACT_ATOMS: atom_id res chain seq x y z
N MET A 1 -52.84 -15.77 3.68
CA MET A 1 -52.56 -15.82 5.12
C MET A 1 -53.85 -15.49 5.80
N ASP A 2 -54.43 -16.50 6.42
CA ASP A 2 -55.72 -16.39 7.10
C ASP A 2 -55.46 -16.09 8.57
N TRP A 3 -56.11 -15.05 9.10
CA TRP A 3 -55.98 -14.60 10.49
C TRP A 3 -57.23 -14.97 11.32
N GLN A 4 -58.15 -15.75 10.74
CA GLN A 4 -59.38 -16.19 11.41
C GLN A 4 -59.11 -16.86 12.77
N ASP A 5 -58.02 -17.63 12.88
CA ASP A 5 -57.66 -18.34 14.11
C ASP A 5 -57.21 -17.40 15.26
N VAL A 6 -56.90 -16.13 14.96
CA VAL A 6 -56.57 -15.12 15.98
C VAL A 6 -57.82 -14.50 16.59
N TYR A 7 -58.98 -14.59 15.93
CA TYR A 7 -60.25 -14.07 16.42
C TYR A 7 -60.96 -15.08 17.35
N THR A 8 -60.24 -15.58 18.35
CA THR A 8 -60.79 -16.46 19.40
C THR A 8 -61.13 -15.67 20.67
N TYR A 9 -62.03 -16.23 21.49
CA TYR A 9 -62.52 -15.56 22.71
C TYR A 9 -61.50 -15.60 23.86
N ASP A 10 -60.63 -16.61 23.88
CA ASP A 10 -59.56 -16.72 24.87
C ASP A 10 -58.34 -15.91 24.43
N VAL A 11 -58.00 -14.90 25.22
CA VAL A 11 -56.89 -13.96 24.95
C VAL A 11 -55.54 -14.68 24.86
N ASN A 12 -55.32 -15.73 25.65
CA ASN A 12 -54.07 -16.48 25.62
C ASN A 12 -53.95 -17.27 24.32
N VAL A 13 -55.04 -17.93 23.91
CA VAL A 13 -55.10 -18.70 22.66
C VAL A 13 -54.94 -17.75 21.45
N ALA A 14 -55.62 -16.61 21.46
CA ALA A 14 -55.47 -15.59 20.42
C ALA A 14 -54.02 -15.09 20.29
N TYR A 15 -53.34 -14.87 21.42
CA TYR A 15 -51.94 -14.45 21.44
C TYR A 15 -51.00 -15.52 20.88
N GLU A 16 -51.20 -16.79 21.27
CA GLU A 16 -50.40 -17.91 20.75
C GLU A 16 -50.57 -18.05 19.23
N CYS A 17 -51.82 -18.07 18.74
CA CYS A 17 -52.11 -18.13 17.30
C CYS A 17 -51.48 -16.97 16.52
N PHE A 18 -51.52 -15.75 17.08
CA PHE A 18 -50.90 -14.58 16.47
C PHE A 18 -49.39 -14.72 16.37
N ILE A 19 -48.72 -15.08 17.48
CA ILE A 19 -47.28 -15.21 17.54
C ILE A 19 -46.77 -16.33 16.63
N ASP A 20 -47.49 -17.45 16.55
CA ASP A 20 -47.09 -18.57 15.71
C ASP A 20 -47.24 -18.25 14.22
N THR A 21 -48.31 -17.54 13.85
CA THR A 21 -48.50 -17.02 12.49
C THR A 21 -47.38 -16.04 12.13
N LEU A 22 -47.06 -15.12 13.03
CA LEU A 22 -45.99 -14.14 12.84
C LEU A 22 -44.62 -14.79 12.71
N LYS A 23 -44.28 -15.76 13.57
CA LYS A 23 -43.03 -16.51 13.49
C LYS A 23 -42.94 -17.29 12.19
N THR A 24 -44.02 -17.94 11.76
CA THR A 24 -44.07 -18.69 10.51
C THR A 24 -43.80 -17.79 9.32
N LEU A 25 -44.44 -16.62 9.27
CA LEU A 25 -44.15 -15.59 8.28
C LEU A 25 -42.71 -15.11 8.33
N PHE A 26 -42.20 -14.87 9.54
CA PHE A 26 -40.83 -14.42 9.73
C PHE A 26 -39.83 -15.44 9.17
N TRP A 27 -39.97 -16.73 9.49
CA TRP A 27 -39.07 -17.75 8.96
C TRP A 27 -39.22 -17.99 7.46
N LEU A 28 -40.43 -17.83 6.91
CA LEU A 28 -40.69 -17.96 5.47
C LEU A 28 -40.07 -16.81 4.68
N CYS A 29 -40.23 -15.57 5.16
CA CYS A 29 -39.73 -14.37 4.51
C CYS A 29 -38.24 -14.12 4.77
N PHE A 30 -37.73 -14.54 5.94
CA PHE A 30 -36.35 -14.38 6.37
C PHE A 30 -35.70 -15.74 6.66
N PRO A 31 -35.55 -16.61 5.63
CA PRO A 31 -34.95 -17.92 5.83
C PRO A 31 -33.51 -17.77 6.33
N LEU A 32 -33.16 -18.55 7.35
CA LEU A 32 -31.79 -18.64 7.87
C LEU A 32 -30.85 -19.17 6.78
N ARG A 33 -30.12 -18.26 6.14
CA ARG A 33 -29.05 -18.62 5.23
C ARG A 33 -27.77 -18.81 6.03
N ARG A 34 -27.19 -20.01 5.97
CA ARG A 34 -25.84 -20.24 6.45
C ARG A 34 -24.87 -19.72 5.40
N PHE A 35 -24.13 -18.69 5.74
CA PHE A 35 -22.99 -18.25 4.94
C PHE A 35 -21.73 -18.88 5.52
N ALA A 36 -20.88 -19.44 4.67
CA ALA A 36 -19.51 -19.69 5.05
C ALA A 36 -18.88 -18.32 5.34
N LEU A 37 -18.60 -18.05 6.61
CA LEU A 37 -17.65 -17.00 6.96
C LEU A 37 -16.32 -17.52 6.44
N ASN A 38 -15.96 -17.12 5.22
CA ASN A 38 -14.58 -17.18 4.79
C ASN A 38 -13.81 -16.48 5.91
N SER A 39 -13.03 -17.24 6.68
CA SER A 39 -12.22 -16.69 7.77
C SER A 39 -11.42 -15.58 7.12
N THR A 40 -11.86 -14.33 7.31
CA THR A 40 -11.21 -13.17 6.70
C THR A 40 -9.77 -13.28 7.13
N ALA A 41 -8.85 -13.19 6.16
CA ALA A 41 -7.43 -13.33 6.41
C ALA A 41 -7.11 -12.56 7.70
N LYS A 42 -6.68 -13.28 8.74
CA LYS A 42 -6.52 -12.69 10.07
C LYS A 42 -5.74 -11.41 9.90
N ASN A 43 -6.35 -10.27 10.24
CA ASN A 43 -5.69 -8.97 10.14
C ASN A 43 -4.65 -8.91 11.27
N TYR A 44 -3.51 -9.57 11.08
CA TYR A 44 -2.49 -9.77 12.13
C TYR A 44 -1.90 -8.45 12.65
N TRP A 45 -2.06 -7.35 11.92
CA TRP A 45 -1.67 -6.01 12.36
C TRP A 45 -2.71 -5.32 13.25
N MET A 46 -3.94 -5.83 13.32
CA MET A 46 -5.03 -5.25 14.12
C MET A 46 -4.94 -5.74 15.57
N THR A 47 -4.47 -4.87 16.46
CA THR A 47 -4.32 -5.15 17.89
C THR A 47 -5.57 -4.79 18.69
N ASP A 48 -5.70 -5.31 19.91
CA ASP A 48 -6.82 -4.97 20.81
C ASP A 48 -6.86 -3.47 21.15
N ASN A 49 -5.69 -2.85 21.32
CA ASN A 49 -5.58 -1.39 21.52
C ASN A 49 -6.16 -0.60 20.35
N LEU A 50 -5.89 -1.01 19.10
CA LEU A 50 -6.49 -0.38 17.92
C LEU A 50 -8.01 -0.58 17.87
N ARG A 51 -8.50 -1.74 18.32
CA ARG A 51 -9.94 -1.99 18.42
C ARG A 51 -10.59 -1.06 19.44
N SER A 52 -9.98 -0.88 20.60
CA SER A 52 -10.43 0.09 21.61
C SER A 52 -10.43 1.52 21.08
N TYR A 53 -9.37 1.96 20.37
CA TYR A 53 -9.38 3.29 19.76
C TYR A 53 -10.50 3.45 18.72
N ARG A 54 -10.79 2.41 17.94
CA ARG A 54 -11.92 2.42 17.00
C ARG A 54 -13.26 2.57 17.73
N GLU A 55 -13.46 1.82 18.81
CA GLU A 55 -14.68 1.89 19.62
C GLU A 55 -14.88 3.28 20.21
N THR A 56 -13.83 3.87 20.78
CA THR A 56 -13.86 5.25 21.28
C THR A 56 -14.15 6.26 20.17
N TYR A 57 -13.53 6.11 19.00
CA TYR A 57 -13.82 6.99 17.85
C TYR A 57 -15.30 6.90 17.43
N ASN A 58 -15.84 5.68 17.35
CA ASN A 58 -17.25 5.46 17.01
C ASN A 58 -18.17 6.08 18.07
N LEU A 59 -17.87 5.89 19.35
CA LEU A 59 -18.62 6.48 20.45
C LEU A 59 -18.69 8.01 20.34
N ILE A 60 -17.55 8.67 20.10
CA ILE A 60 -17.52 10.14 19.93
C ILE A 60 -18.35 10.56 18.71
N CYS A 61 -18.27 9.82 17.60
CA CYS A 61 -19.10 10.08 16.41
C CYS A 61 -20.60 9.91 16.70
N ASP A 62 -20.96 8.90 17.49
CA ASP A 62 -22.35 8.62 17.83
C ASP A 62 -22.92 9.68 18.78
N ILE A 63 -22.15 10.12 19.77
CA ILE A 63 -22.52 11.24 20.65
C ILE A 63 -22.70 12.52 19.82
N HIS A 64 -21.77 12.83 18.91
CA HIS A 64 -21.88 14.02 18.06
C HIS A 64 -23.15 14.00 17.18
N ARG A 65 -23.53 12.81 16.69
CA ARG A 65 -24.74 12.62 15.89
C ARG A 65 -26.02 12.74 16.70
N GLN A 66 -26.03 12.18 17.91
CA GLN A 66 -27.19 12.21 18.81
C GLN A 66 -27.39 13.59 19.46
N TYR A 67 -26.31 14.30 19.76
CA TYR A 67 -26.34 15.58 20.47
C TYR A 67 -25.56 16.68 19.71
N PRO A 68 -26.10 17.21 18.59
CA PRO A 68 -25.41 18.21 17.77
C PRO A 68 -25.08 19.52 18.51
N HIS A 69 -25.87 19.87 19.53
CA HIS A 69 -25.71 21.08 20.33
C HIS A 69 -24.43 21.10 21.18
N LEU A 70 -23.81 19.93 21.44
CA LEU A 70 -22.56 19.84 22.18
C LEU A 70 -21.33 20.27 21.35
N ASN A 71 -21.50 20.54 20.05
CA ASN A 71 -20.46 21.02 19.13
C ASN A 71 -19.13 20.22 19.20
N LEU A 72 -19.22 18.89 19.20
CA LEU A 72 -18.06 17.99 19.31
C LEU A 72 -17.25 17.83 18.02
N LYS A 73 -17.43 18.72 17.04
CA LYS A 73 -16.81 18.60 15.71
C LYS A 73 -15.29 18.55 15.79
N GLU A 74 -14.70 19.38 16.65
CA GLU A 74 -13.25 19.42 16.87
C GLU A 74 -12.76 18.12 17.52
N GLN A 75 -13.47 17.60 18.52
CA GLN A 75 -13.09 16.34 19.17
C GLN A 75 -13.13 15.15 18.20
N VAL A 76 -14.18 15.05 17.37
CA VAL A 76 -14.27 14.03 16.31
C VAL A 76 -13.08 14.14 15.37
N HIS A 77 -12.73 15.36 14.94
CA HIS A 77 -11.61 15.60 14.03
C HIS A 77 -10.26 15.20 14.65
N ASN A 78 -9.98 15.69 15.85
CA ASN A 78 -8.73 15.43 16.57
C ASN A 78 -8.57 13.93 16.86
N TYR A 79 -9.65 13.26 17.29
CA TYR A 79 -9.61 11.84 17.54
C TYR A 79 -9.43 11.02 16.25
N LYS A 80 -10.04 11.44 15.14
CA LYS A 80 -9.82 10.83 13.82
C LYS A 80 -8.35 10.90 13.41
N ILE A 81 -7.71 12.05 13.58
CA ILE A 81 -6.28 12.23 13.29
C ILE A 81 -5.44 11.30 14.18
N PHE A 82 -5.69 11.32 15.49
CA PHE A 82 -5.01 10.46 16.45
C PHE A 82 -5.14 8.98 16.09
N TYR A 83 -6.36 8.50 15.85
CA TYR A 83 -6.64 7.11 15.49
C TYR A 83 -5.97 6.72 14.18
N THR A 84 -6.03 7.60 13.16
CA THR A 84 -5.36 7.37 11.87
C THR A 84 -3.84 7.23 12.05
N LYS A 85 -3.23 8.09 12.87
CA LYS A 85 -1.80 7.99 13.21
C LYS A 85 -1.49 6.65 13.90
N LYS A 86 -2.30 6.23 14.86
CA LYS A 86 -2.12 4.92 15.54
C LYS A 86 -2.22 3.74 14.58
N ILE A 87 -3.13 3.78 13.60
CA ILE A 87 -3.19 2.78 12.54
C ILE A 87 -1.87 2.74 11.74
N GLN A 88 -1.37 3.90 11.33
CA GLN A 88 -0.12 4.00 10.55
C GLN A 88 1.07 3.45 11.34
N ASP A 89 1.23 3.87 12.59
CA ASP A 89 2.30 3.43 13.48
C ASP A 89 2.27 1.90 13.69
N THR A 90 1.08 1.36 13.96
CA THR A 90 0.92 -0.09 14.20
C THR A 90 1.21 -0.90 12.93
N ARG A 91 0.73 -0.44 11.77
CA ARG A 91 1.02 -1.10 10.49
C ARG A 91 2.50 -1.04 10.14
N LYS A 92 3.17 0.09 10.43
CA LYS A 92 4.62 0.21 10.26
C LYS A 92 5.35 -0.80 11.13
N ALA A 93 5.07 -0.80 12.44
CA ALA A 93 5.70 -1.72 13.39
C ALA A 93 5.47 -3.20 13.02
N TYR A 94 4.26 -3.54 12.57
CA TYR A 94 3.94 -4.89 12.08
C TYR A 94 4.79 -5.27 10.86
N ASN A 95 4.87 -4.41 9.84
CA ASN A 95 5.67 -4.68 8.65
C ASN A 95 7.17 -4.75 8.97
N ASP A 96 7.66 -3.86 9.84
CA ASP A 96 9.05 -3.86 10.29
C ASP A 96 9.40 -5.19 10.98
N ARG A 97 8.53 -5.69 11.87
CA ARG A 97 8.70 -7.00 12.51
C ARG A 97 8.65 -8.13 11.49
N PHE A 98 7.71 -8.10 10.56
CA PHE A 98 7.56 -9.11 9.51
C PHE A 98 8.82 -9.21 8.64
N ILE A 99 9.37 -8.08 8.20
CA ILE A 99 10.60 -8.04 7.38
C ILE A 99 11.81 -8.52 8.19
N LYS A 100 11.98 -8.04 9.43
CA LYS A 100 13.11 -8.41 10.30
C LYS A 100 13.15 -9.90 10.61
N ASN A 101 11.97 -10.52 10.81
CA ASN A 101 11.85 -11.93 11.17
C ASN A 101 11.79 -12.87 9.97
N SER A 102 11.90 -12.35 8.74
CA SER A 102 11.85 -13.18 7.53
C SER A 102 13.23 -13.73 7.17
N ASP A 103 13.27 -14.99 6.71
CA ASP A 103 14.50 -15.61 6.22
C ASP A 103 15.07 -14.87 5.00
N ASN A 104 14.18 -14.36 4.13
CA ASN A 104 14.54 -13.57 2.96
C ASN A 104 13.91 -12.17 3.02
N LYS A 105 14.70 -11.21 3.50
CA LYS A 105 14.31 -9.80 3.69
C LYS A 105 13.84 -9.15 2.39
N SER A 106 14.54 -9.38 1.27
CA SER A 106 14.18 -8.81 -0.02
C SER A 106 12.81 -9.30 -0.48
N LYS A 107 12.54 -10.60 -0.36
CA LYS A 107 11.24 -11.19 -0.70
C LYS A 107 10.14 -10.66 0.23
N ALA A 108 10.42 -10.51 1.52
CA ALA A 108 9.46 -9.97 2.49
C ALA A 108 9.11 -8.50 2.23
N VAL A 109 10.11 -7.66 1.90
CA VAL A 109 9.89 -6.27 1.47
C VAL A 109 8.98 -6.23 0.24
N TRP A 110 9.30 -7.00 -0.79
CA TRP A 110 8.46 -7.08 -1.99
C TRP A 110 7.06 -7.62 -1.72
N ALA A 111 6.90 -8.56 -0.78
CA ALA A 111 5.58 -9.02 -0.35
C ALA A 111 4.76 -7.87 0.28
N VAL A 112 5.37 -7.08 1.17
CA VAL A 112 4.71 -5.89 1.76
C VAL A 112 4.32 -4.88 0.68
N VAL A 113 5.20 -4.60 -0.28
CA VAL A 113 4.89 -3.68 -1.40
C VAL A 113 3.72 -4.20 -2.24
N LYS A 114 3.75 -5.49 -2.62
CA LYS A 114 2.68 -6.12 -3.40
C LYS A 114 1.33 -6.04 -2.71
N THR A 115 1.27 -6.17 -1.38
CA THR A 115 -0.02 -6.02 -0.65
C THR A 115 -0.61 -4.61 -0.71
N ARG A 116 0.17 -3.59 -1.09
CA ARG A 116 -0.28 -2.21 -1.25
C ARG A 116 -0.57 -1.83 -2.69
N GLN A 117 -0.05 -2.59 -3.65
CA GLN A 117 -0.50 -2.49 -5.03
C GLN A 117 -1.90 -3.12 -5.09
N ASN A 118 -2.92 -2.27 -5.11
CA ASN A 118 -4.20 -2.70 -5.65
C ASN A 118 -3.89 -3.20 -7.07
N ASN A 119 -4.33 -4.42 -7.41
CA ASN A 119 -4.27 -4.99 -8.76
C ASN A 119 -5.20 -4.22 -9.71
N ILE A 120 -5.03 -2.90 -9.80
CA ILE A 120 -5.60 -2.10 -10.85
C ILE A 120 -4.70 -2.39 -12.04
N HIS A 121 -5.05 -3.45 -12.78
CA HIS A 121 -4.59 -3.60 -14.15
C HIS A 121 -5.12 -2.39 -14.92
N LYS A 122 -4.35 -1.30 -14.89
CA LYS A 122 -4.58 -0.20 -15.82
C LYS A 122 -3.98 -0.65 -17.14
N ASP A 123 -4.82 -0.79 -18.15
CA ASP A 123 -4.34 -0.98 -19.51
C ASP A 123 -3.51 0.26 -19.87
N ILE A 124 -2.20 0.06 -20.00
CA ILE A 124 -1.29 1.11 -20.42
C ILE A 124 -1.46 1.25 -21.93
N ILE A 125 -2.04 2.38 -22.34
CA ILE A 125 -2.23 2.71 -23.75
C ILE A 125 -1.15 3.73 -24.12
N LEU A 126 -0.31 3.40 -25.10
CA LEU A 126 0.75 4.25 -25.61
C LEU A 126 0.40 4.71 -27.03
N GLN A 127 0.49 6.01 -27.30
CA GLN A 127 0.44 6.52 -28.67
C GLN A 127 1.85 6.77 -29.16
N HIS A 128 2.27 6.08 -30.22
CA HIS A 128 3.60 6.23 -30.81
C HIS A 128 3.47 6.22 -32.34
N ASN A 129 4.03 7.24 -33.00
CA ASN A 129 3.96 7.43 -34.46
C ASN A 129 2.53 7.35 -35.04
N GLY A 130 1.54 7.92 -34.34
CA GLY A 130 0.14 7.91 -34.76
C GLY A 130 -0.60 6.59 -34.50
N HIS A 131 0.09 5.53 -34.04
CA HIS A 131 -0.53 4.26 -33.69
C HIS A 131 -0.79 4.15 -32.19
N ILE A 132 -1.92 3.52 -31.85
CA ILE A 132 -2.31 3.22 -30.47
C ILE A 132 -1.88 1.79 -30.14
N ILE A 133 -0.94 1.66 -29.22
CA ILE A 133 -0.41 0.41 -28.72
C ILE A 133 -1.07 0.12 -27.36
N LYS A 134 -1.76 -1.02 -27.25
CA LYS A 134 -2.53 -1.40 -26.05
C LYS A 134 -1.96 -2.61 -25.32
N THR A 135 -1.15 -3.43 -25.99
CA THR A 135 -0.56 -4.63 -25.40
C THR A 135 0.62 -4.25 -24.51
N GLN A 136 0.66 -4.75 -23.27
CA GLN A 136 1.73 -4.46 -22.31
C GLN A 136 3.13 -4.82 -22.86
N GLN A 137 3.25 -5.93 -23.58
CA GLN A 137 4.50 -6.37 -24.19
C GLN A 137 4.96 -5.38 -25.28
N ASP A 138 4.05 -4.95 -26.14
CA ASP A 138 4.36 -4.02 -27.23
C ASP A 138 4.71 -2.63 -26.69
N VAL A 139 4.04 -2.18 -25.63
CA VAL A 139 4.38 -0.95 -24.91
C VAL A 139 5.81 -1.05 -24.35
N ALA A 140 6.14 -2.13 -23.64
CA ALA A 140 7.47 -2.34 -23.07
C ALA A 140 8.56 -2.39 -24.15
N ASN A 141 8.31 -3.12 -25.25
CA ASN A 141 9.20 -3.20 -26.39
C ASN A 141 9.40 -1.83 -27.06
N THR A 142 8.33 -1.05 -27.23
CA THR A 142 8.38 0.29 -27.82
C THR A 142 9.22 1.24 -26.95
N PHE A 143 9.00 1.23 -25.63
CA PHE A 143 9.82 1.98 -24.67
C PHE A 143 11.29 1.59 -24.75
N ASN A 144 11.57 0.28 -24.71
CA ASN A 144 12.94 -0.22 -24.75
C ASN A 144 13.64 0.19 -26.06
N ASN A 145 12.98 -0.01 -27.21
CA ASN A 145 13.52 0.35 -28.52
C ASN A 145 13.72 1.86 -28.65
N PHE A 146 12.84 2.69 -28.10
CA PHE A 146 13.02 4.14 -28.07
C PHE A 146 14.29 4.51 -27.29
N PHE A 147 14.42 4.08 -26.04
CA PHE A 147 15.56 4.46 -25.20
C PHE A 147 16.89 3.83 -25.62
N VAL A 148 16.87 2.67 -26.27
CA VAL A 148 18.08 2.10 -26.91
C VAL A 148 18.43 2.90 -28.18
N SER A 149 17.46 3.26 -29.01
CA SER A 149 17.72 3.92 -30.29
C SER A 149 18.08 5.40 -30.17
N ILE A 150 17.58 6.13 -29.14
CA ILE A 150 17.93 7.56 -28.96
C ILE A 150 19.43 7.79 -28.82
N GLY A 151 20.16 6.83 -28.22
CA GLY A 151 21.62 6.92 -28.04
C GLY A 151 22.38 6.82 -29.36
N SER A 152 21.81 6.13 -30.35
CA SER A 152 22.35 6.03 -31.72
C SER A 152 21.93 7.23 -32.57
N SER A 153 20.70 7.73 -32.40
CA SER A 153 20.16 8.85 -33.19
C SER A 153 20.75 10.22 -32.81
N THR A 154 21.30 10.38 -31.61
CA THR A 154 21.96 11.62 -31.16
C THR A 154 23.37 11.80 -31.73
N GLN A 155 23.98 10.76 -32.31
CA GLN A 155 25.32 10.86 -32.93
C GLN A 155 25.33 11.67 -34.23
N HIS A 156 24.18 11.95 -34.84
CA HIS A 156 24.07 12.75 -36.06
C HIS A 156 23.82 14.25 -35.80
N ILE A 157 23.72 14.69 -34.54
CA ILE A 157 23.73 16.12 -34.20
C ILE A 157 25.19 16.60 -34.14
N THR A 158 25.91 16.43 -35.24
CA THR A 158 27.31 16.86 -35.40
C THR A 158 27.43 17.93 -36.47
N ASN A 159 26.52 18.92 -36.45
CA ASN A 159 26.62 20.14 -37.24
C ASN A 159 26.01 21.33 -36.47
N ILE A 160 26.42 21.52 -35.21
CA ILE A 160 26.30 22.84 -34.57
C ILE A 160 27.66 23.51 -34.74
N SER A 161 27.87 24.12 -35.90
CA SER A 161 28.89 25.12 -36.12
C SER A 161 28.48 26.41 -35.41
N ASP A 162 28.67 26.46 -34.09
CA ASP A 162 29.02 27.66 -33.32
C ASP A 162 28.99 27.34 -31.81
N THR A 163 30.12 26.92 -31.26
CA THR A 163 30.33 26.82 -29.80
C THR A 163 30.75 28.17 -29.19
N SER A 164 30.66 29.27 -29.94
CA SER A 164 31.16 30.58 -29.54
C SER A 164 30.18 31.38 -28.66
N GLN A 165 28.95 30.90 -28.43
CA GLN A 165 27.88 31.66 -27.72
C GLN A 165 27.13 30.87 -26.63
N VAL A 166 27.57 29.67 -26.22
CA VAL A 166 26.96 29.00 -25.06
C VAL A 166 27.64 29.52 -23.80
N LYS A 167 27.01 30.49 -23.12
CA LYS A 167 27.36 30.78 -21.72
C LYS A 167 27.07 29.52 -20.91
N SER A 168 28.13 28.88 -20.43
CA SER A 168 28.02 27.78 -19.48
C SER A 168 27.17 28.23 -18.29
N PRO A 169 26.15 27.46 -17.87
CA PRO A 169 25.40 27.80 -16.67
C PRO A 169 26.35 27.84 -15.48
N ASP A 170 26.31 28.94 -14.71
CA ASP A 170 27.00 29.09 -13.44
C ASP A 170 26.48 27.99 -12.47
N GLY A 171 27.15 26.84 -12.47
CA GLY A 171 26.74 25.66 -11.70
C GLY A 171 26.58 24.36 -12.48
N SER A 172 27.23 24.20 -13.64
CA SER A 172 27.32 22.89 -14.31
C SER A 172 27.91 21.83 -13.36
N PHE A 173 27.19 20.72 -13.19
CA PHE A 173 27.58 19.57 -12.38
C PHE A 173 28.68 18.79 -13.12
N PHE A 174 29.93 19.20 -12.94
CA PHE A 174 31.07 18.48 -13.50
C PHE A 174 31.41 17.30 -12.59
N PHE A 175 31.27 16.08 -13.11
CA PHE A 175 31.91 14.93 -12.51
C PHE A 175 33.42 15.10 -12.67
N GLN A 176 34.09 15.47 -11.59
CA GLN A 176 35.54 15.35 -11.54
C GLN A 176 35.92 13.88 -11.66
N PRO A 177 37.05 13.54 -12.31
CA PRO A 177 37.54 12.18 -12.34
C PRO A 177 37.68 11.67 -10.91
N VAL A 178 36.96 10.59 -10.60
CA VAL A 178 37.00 9.98 -9.27
C VAL A 178 38.43 9.54 -8.98
N THR A 179 39.02 10.09 -7.91
CA THR A 179 40.39 9.78 -7.52
C THR A 179 40.44 8.48 -6.70
N LYS A 180 41.56 7.77 -6.79
CA LYS A 180 41.78 6.56 -5.97
C LYS A 180 41.60 6.84 -4.47
N GLN A 181 41.97 8.03 -4.02
CA GLN A 181 41.85 8.46 -2.63
C GLN A 181 40.39 8.63 -2.21
N GLU A 182 39.52 9.17 -3.06
CA GLU A 182 38.08 9.28 -2.80
C GLU A 182 37.41 7.90 -2.70
N ILE A 183 37.78 6.97 -3.58
CA ILE A 183 37.29 5.58 -3.52
C ILE A 183 37.71 4.94 -2.19
N ILE A 184 38.97 5.10 -1.77
CA ILE A 184 39.46 4.57 -0.50
C ILE A 184 38.75 5.24 0.70
N ALA A 185 38.53 6.55 0.65
CA ALA A 185 37.84 7.29 1.70
C ALA A 185 36.38 6.86 1.85
N ILE A 186 35.64 6.69 0.75
CA ILE A 186 34.26 6.19 0.77
C ILE A 186 34.23 4.75 1.26
N THR A 187 35.08 3.88 0.70
CA THR A 187 35.15 2.46 1.09
C THR A 187 35.49 2.30 2.57
N SER A 188 36.45 3.08 3.09
CA SER A 188 36.82 3.04 4.53
C SER A 188 35.74 3.62 5.44
N ARG A 189 34.99 4.62 4.98
CA ARG A 189 33.87 5.23 5.72
C ARG A 189 32.64 4.32 5.76
N ASP A 190 32.33 3.63 4.67
CA ASP A 190 31.24 2.65 4.57
C ASP A 190 31.54 1.34 5.33
N VAL A 191 32.82 0.95 5.42
CA VAL A 191 33.27 -0.21 6.22
C VAL A 191 33.04 0.00 7.73
N SER A 192 32.91 1.24 8.22
CA SER A 192 32.53 1.51 9.62
C SER A 192 31.02 1.45 9.89
N TYR A 193 30.16 1.53 8.87
CA TYR A 193 28.70 1.59 9.05
C TYR A 193 27.92 0.42 8.42
N THR A 194 28.59 -0.60 7.90
CA THR A 194 27.93 -1.72 7.21
C THR A 194 27.87 -3.00 8.04
N VAL A 195 26.92 -3.05 8.98
CA VAL A 195 26.30 -4.33 9.43
C VAL A 195 25.19 -4.76 8.44
N SER A 196 25.24 -4.28 7.20
CA SER A 196 24.32 -4.67 6.13
C SER A 196 25.12 -5.38 5.04
N MET A 197 25.37 -6.66 5.29
CA MET A 197 26.01 -7.62 4.39
C MET A 197 25.44 -7.52 2.96
N ALA A 198 26.27 -7.04 2.02
CA ALA A 198 26.10 -7.33 0.60
C ALA A 198 26.38 -8.83 0.33
N LEU A 199 25.75 -9.37 -0.71
CA LEU A 199 25.64 -10.81 -0.98
C LEU A 199 26.96 -11.50 -1.36
N ASP A 200 28.04 -10.77 -1.61
CA ASP A 200 29.34 -11.35 -1.91
C ASP A 200 30.22 -11.28 -0.67
N ARG A 201 30.49 -12.46 -0.07
CA ARG A 201 31.44 -12.67 1.03
C ARG A 201 32.88 -12.40 0.56
N ILE A 202 33.21 -11.16 0.22
CA ILE A 202 34.58 -10.73 -0.01
C ILE A 202 35.15 -10.36 1.36
N ASP A 203 36.02 -11.24 1.85
CA ASP A 203 36.67 -11.07 3.14
C ASP A 203 37.66 -9.90 3.11
N ARG A 204 37.73 -9.17 4.23
CA ARG A 204 38.40 -7.87 4.38
C ARG A 204 39.89 -7.90 3.97
N GLN A 205 40.52 -9.07 4.08
CA GLN A 205 41.92 -9.30 3.73
C GLN A 205 42.17 -9.38 2.22
N LYS A 206 41.17 -9.76 1.41
CA LYS A 206 41.33 -9.86 -0.05
C LYS A 206 41.32 -8.51 -0.76
N LEU A 207 40.60 -7.53 -0.24
CA LEU A 207 40.55 -6.17 -0.80
C LEU A 207 41.88 -5.41 -0.65
N GLN A 208 42.68 -5.73 0.37
CA GLN A 208 43.99 -5.10 0.61
C GLN A 208 45.13 -5.76 -0.19
N SER A 209 44.90 -6.94 -0.78
CA SER A 209 45.93 -7.72 -1.48
C SER A 209 45.76 -7.76 -3.01
N MET A 210 44.78 -7.05 -3.58
CA MET A 210 44.61 -7.02 -5.03
C MET A 210 45.61 -6.04 -5.66
N PRO A 211 46.44 -6.48 -6.62
CA PRO A 211 47.28 -5.57 -7.38
C PRO A 211 46.42 -4.70 -8.31
N ILE A 212 46.87 -3.47 -8.51
CA ILE A 212 46.27 -2.47 -9.42
C ILE A 212 46.39 -2.94 -10.87
#